data_AF-A0A1H7ARB8-F1
#
_entry.id   AF-A0A1H7ARB8-F1
#
_cell.length_a   1.000
_cell.length_b   1.000
_cell.length_c   1.000
_cell.angle_alpha   90.00
_cell.angle_beta   90.00
_cell.angle_gamma   90.00
#
_symmetry.space_group_name_H-M   'P 1'
#
loop_
_entity.id
_entity.type
_entity.pdbx_description
1 polymer ?
#
loop_
_entity_poly.entity_id
_entity_poly.type
_entity_poly.pdbx_seq_one_letter_code
_entity_poly.pdbx_strand_id
1 'polypeptide(L)'
;MTANQELAHALRMRFGLPPTQPTDSQLAIIKAAIKRIKDQGRTATQTDWAEVVKTYCPGFGEWAYRGADNSDLNTLLALALADARRG
;
A
#
# COMPACT_ATOMS: atom_id res chain seq x y z
N MET A 1 8.63 13.19 -4.38
CA MET A 1 7.69 12.44 -3.53
C MET A 1 8.49 11.37 -2.81
N THR A 2 8.27 11.14 -1.53
CA THR A 2 8.90 10.01 -0.84
C THR A 2 8.24 8.71 -1.29
N ALA A 3 8.97 7.60 -1.27
CA ALA A 3 8.44 6.30 -1.72
C ALA A 3 7.21 5.85 -0.89
N ASN A 4 7.08 6.32 0.36
CA ASN A 4 5.86 6.14 1.15
C ASN A 4 4.65 6.90 0.56
N GLN A 5 4.84 8.13 0.07
CA GLN A 5 3.76 8.91 -0.55
C GLN A 5 3.32 8.26 -1.87
N GLU A 6 4.25 7.74 -2.66
CA GLU A 6 3.92 7.01 -3.89
C GLU A 6 3.14 5.73 -3.60
N LEU A 7 3.55 4.97 -2.59
CA LEU A 7 2.81 3.78 -2.16
C LEU A 7 1.40 4.14 -1.66
N ALA A 8 1.26 5.17 -0.83
CA ALA A 8 -0.04 5.64 -0.35
C ALA A 8 -0.94 6.12 -1.51
N HIS A 9 -0.38 6.80 -2.50
CA HIS A 9 -1.10 7.24 -3.69
C HIS A 9 -1.60 6.06 -4.52
N ALA A 10 -0.73 5.09 -4.80
CA ALA A 10 -1.10 3.89 -5.55
C ALA A 10 -2.18 3.08 -4.82
N LEU A 11 -2.10 2.95 -3.49
CA LEU A 11 -3.15 2.31 -2.68
C LEU A 11 -4.49 3.04 -2.82
N ARG A 12 -4.49 4.37 -2.79
CA ARG A 12 -5.72 5.18 -2.95
C ARG A 12 -6.35 4.99 -4.32
N MET A 13 -5.56 5.07 -5.37
CA MET A 13 -6.04 4.89 -6.75
C MET A 13 -6.58 3.48 -6.99
N ARG A 14 -5.90 2.46 -6.45
CA ARG A 14 -6.18 1.04 -6.73
C ARG A 14 -7.28 0.45 -5.86
N PHE A 15 -7.37 0.86 -4.61
CA PHE A 15 -8.37 0.37 -3.65
C PHE A 15 -9.47 1.39 -3.33
N GLY A 16 -9.41 2.57 -3.94
CA GLY A 16 -10.45 3.56 -3.79
C GLY A 16 -10.54 4.15 -2.39
N LEU A 17 -9.40 4.51 -1.81
CA LEU A 17 -9.33 5.04 -0.45
C LEU A 17 -9.58 6.55 -0.43
N PRO A 18 -10.22 7.07 0.64
CA PRO A 18 -10.44 8.50 0.80
C PRO A 18 -9.12 9.26 0.92
N PRO A 19 -9.10 10.57 0.65
CA PRO A 19 -7.86 11.33 0.65
C PRO A 19 -7.13 11.43 1.98
N THR A 20 -7.86 11.14 3.06
CA THR A 20 -7.38 11.09 4.44
C THR A 20 -6.79 9.71 4.81
N GLN A 21 -6.90 8.70 3.93
CA GLN A 21 -6.38 7.35 4.14
C GLN A 21 -5.54 6.87 2.93
N PRO A 22 -4.54 6.01 3.13
CA PRO A 22 -4.02 5.55 4.42
C PRO A 22 -3.27 6.67 5.16
N THR A 23 -3.49 6.79 6.46
CA THR A 23 -2.65 7.60 7.36
C THR A 23 -1.26 7.00 7.47
N ASP A 24 -0.27 7.76 7.95
CA ASP A 24 1.11 7.26 8.10
C ASP A 24 1.18 5.99 8.97
N SER A 25 0.42 5.96 10.07
CA SER A 25 0.29 4.77 10.92
C SER A 25 -0.32 3.57 10.19
N GLN A 26 -1.41 3.77 9.44
CA GLN A 26 -2.03 2.71 8.64
C GLN A 26 -1.06 2.21 7.57
N LEU A 27 -0.36 3.12 6.89
CA LEU A 27 0.62 2.78 5.87
C LEU A 27 1.77 1.95 6.47
N ALA A 28 2.29 2.33 7.64
CA ALA A 28 3.32 1.58 8.34
C ALA A 28 2.87 0.15 8.69
N ILE A 29 1.63 -0.01 9.17
CA ILE A 29 1.06 -1.32 9.48
C ILE A 29 0.86 -2.16 8.21
N ILE A 30 0.32 -1.58 7.14
CA ILE A 30 0.16 -2.25 5.84
C ILE A 30 1.53 -2.72 5.32
N LYS A 31 2.54 -1.85 5.33
CA LYS A 31 3.91 -2.20 4.94
C LYS A 31 4.45 -3.38 5.76
N ALA A 32 4.26 -3.35 7.07
CA ALA A 32 4.73 -4.41 7.96
C ALA A 32 4.00 -5.75 7.71
N ALA A 33 2.68 -5.72 7.52
CA ALA A 33 1.88 -6.89 7.20
C ALA A 33 2.32 -7.53 5.88
N ILE A 34 2.46 -6.74 4.82
CA ILE A 34 2.92 -7.24 3.51
C ILE A 34 4.38 -7.72 3.58
N LYS A 35 5.24 -7.02 4.32
CA LYS A 35 6.62 -7.48 4.54
C LYS A 35 6.64 -8.84 5.21
N ARG A 36 5.76 -9.11 6.18
CA ARG A 36 5.64 -10.42 6.84
C ARG A 36 5.23 -11.53 5.86
N ILE A 37 4.34 -11.24 4.91
CA ILE A 37 3.98 -12.20 3.84
C ILE A 37 5.20 -12.51 2.96
N LYS A 38 5.97 -11.47 2.59
CA LYS A 38 7.23 -11.63 1.84
C LYS A 38 8.29 -12.42 2.62
N ASP A 39 8.39 -12.17 3.92
CA ASP A 39 9.33 -12.86 4.83
C ASP A 39 9.02 -14.36 4.94
N GLN A 40 7.74 -14.74 4.82
CA GLN A 40 7.30 -16.14 4.71
C GLN A 40 7.65 -16.81 3.37
N GLY A 41 8.40 -16.13 2.49
CA GLY A 41 8.75 -16.62 1.16
C GLY A 41 7.61 -16.54 0.14
N ARG A 42 6.52 -15.81 0.44
CA ARG A 42 5.38 -15.62 -0.46
C ARG A 42 5.39 -14.24 -1.09
N THR A 43 5.10 -14.16 -2.37
CA THR A 43 4.86 -12.86 -3.02
C THR A 43 3.47 -12.37 -2.63
N ALA A 44 3.38 -11.16 -2.09
CA ALA A 44 2.09 -10.55 -1.76
C ALA A 44 1.30 -10.27 -3.04
N THR A 45 0.14 -10.91 -3.16
CA THR A 45 -0.76 -10.78 -4.30
C THR A 45 -1.67 -9.57 -4.15
N GLN A 46 -2.36 -9.18 -5.22
CA GLN A 46 -3.35 -8.09 -5.16
C GLN A 46 -4.44 -8.37 -4.11
N THR A 47 -4.82 -9.63 -3.92
CA THR A 47 -5.78 -10.05 -2.90
C THR A 47 -5.22 -9.84 -1.49
N ASP A 48 -3.97 -10.25 -1.22
CA ASP A 48 -3.33 -10.02 0.09
C ASP A 48 -3.29 -8.51 0.42
N TRP A 49 -2.94 -7.68 -0.57
CA TRP A 49 -2.98 -6.23 -0.44
C TRP A 49 -4.38 -5.72 -0.15
N ALA A 50 -5.40 -6.19 -0.88
CA ALA A 50 -6.78 -5.79 -0.66
C ALA A 50 -7.28 -6.15 0.74
N GLU A 51 -6.98 -7.36 1.23
CA GLU A 51 -7.40 -7.83 2.56
C GLU A 51 -6.74 -7.03 3.69
N VAL A 52 -5.43 -6.80 3.58
CA VAL A 52 -4.68 -5.98 4.55
C VAL A 52 -5.20 -4.55 4.55
N VAL A 53 -5.34 -3.93 3.38
CA VAL A 53 -5.82 -2.55 3.27
C VAL A 53 -7.25 -2.45 3.78
N LYS A 54 -8.16 -3.37 3.43
CA LYS A 54 -9.54 -3.42 3.93
C LYS A 54 -9.60 -3.59 5.46
N THR A 55 -8.67 -4.33 6.04
CA THR A 55 -8.60 -4.54 7.49
C THR A 55 -8.20 -3.26 8.24
N TYR A 56 -7.26 -2.48 7.68
CA TYR A 56 -6.71 -1.31 8.35
C TYR A 56 -7.32 0.03 7.88
N CYS A 57 -7.93 0.08 6.71
CA CYS A 57 -8.57 1.26 6.13
C CYS A 57 -10.08 1.03 5.97
N PRO A 58 -10.92 1.62 6.84
CA PRO A 58 -12.37 1.48 6.72
C PRO A 58 -12.95 2.16 5.48
N GLY A 59 -12.23 3.12 4.87
CA GLY A 59 -12.65 3.78 3.62
C GLY A 59 -12.35 2.98 2.36
N PHE A 60 -12.13 1.67 2.47
CA PHE A 60 -11.88 0.78 1.33
C PHE A 60 -13.07 0.78 0.35
N GLY A 61 -12.81 1.11 -0.92
CA GLY A 61 -13.83 1.15 -1.96
C GLY A 61 -14.81 2.31 -1.86
N GLU A 62 -14.58 3.28 -0.99
CA GLU A 62 -15.44 4.46 -0.84
C GLU A 62 -15.30 5.43 -2.03
N TRP A 63 -14.13 5.41 -2.70
CA TRP A 63 -13.83 6.27 -3.84
C TRP A 63 -13.54 5.47 -5.09
N ALA A 64 -14.32 5.63 -6.16
CA ALA A 64 -13.99 5.04 -7.45
C ALA A 64 -13.07 5.97 -8.24
N TYR A 65 -11.75 5.82 -8.09
CA TYR A 65 -10.79 6.54 -8.93
C TYR A 65 -10.82 5.97 -10.35
N ARG A 66 -11.22 6.81 -11.32
CA ARG A 66 -11.36 6.45 -12.74
C ARG A 66 -10.03 6.42 -13.50
N GLY A 67 -8.96 6.03 -12.82
CA GLY A 67 -7.63 5.83 -13.37
C GLY A 67 -7.01 4.62 -12.68
N ALA A 68 -6.86 3.51 -13.39
CA ALA A 68 -6.15 2.36 -12.86
C ALA A 68 -4.67 2.76 -12.73
N ASP A 69 -4.19 2.90 -11.50
CA ASP A 69 -2.76 3.06 -11.26
C ASP A 69 -2.06 1.74 -11.60
N ASN A 70 -1.32 1.75 -12.70
CA ASN A 70 -0.58 0.60 -13.21
C ASN A 70 0.71 0.34 -12.44
N SER A 71 1.04 1.14 -11.42
CA SER A 71 2.25 0.96 -10.64
C SER A 71 2.16 -0.34 -9.84
N ASP A 72 3.25 -1.11 -9.85
CA ASP A 72 3.30 -2.38 -9.15
C ASP A 72 3.50 -2.14 -7.64
N LEU A 73 2.49 -2.47 -6.83
CA LEU A 73 2.52 -2.25 -5.37
C LEU A 73 3.73 -2.92 -4.71
N ASN A 74 4.18 -4.07 -5.25
CA ASN A 74 5.35 -4.76 -4.75
C ASN A 74 6.65 -4.00 -5.04
N THR A 75 6.74 -3.34 -6.19
CA THR A 75 7.86 -2.45 -6.57
C THR A 75 7.88 -1.20 -5.70
N LEU A 76 6.72 -0.56 -5.50
CA LEU A 76 6.60 0.61 -4.64
C LEU A 76 6.97 0.30 -3.18
N LEU A 77 6.54 -0.87 -2.67
CA LEU A 77 6.94 -1.31 -1.33
C LEU A 77 8.46 -1.53 -1.25
N ALA A 78 9.09 -2.13 -2.27
CA ALA A 78 10.54 -2.35 -2.28
C ALA A 78 11.30 -1.02 -2.27
N LEU A 79 10.85 -0.03 -3.06
CA LEU A 79 11.39 1.33 -3.04
C LEU A 79 11.23 1.98 -1.66
N ALA A 80 10.04 1.88 -1.05
CA ALA A 80 9.74 2.44 0.26
C ALA A 80 10.52 1.78 1.42
N LEU A 81 10.97 0.53 1.25
CA LEU A 81 11.84 -0.15 2.19
C LEU A 81 13.32 0.21 1.97
N ALA A 82 13.73 0.37 0.72
CA ALA A 82 15.10 0.76 0.37
C ALA A 82 15.41 2.21 0.78
N ASP A 83 14.45 3.12 0.61
CA ASP A 83 14.55 4.52 1.02
C ASP A 83 14.71 4.65 2.54
N ALA A 84 13.93 3.89 3.32
CA ALA A 84 14.02 3.83 4.78
C ALA A 84 15.37 3.29 5.31
N ARG A 85 16.19 2.67 4.45
CA ARG A 85 17.54 2.17 4.80
C ARG A 85 18.65 3.15 4.42
N ARG A 86 18.34 4.22 3.68
CA ARG A 86 19.30 5.23 3.22
C ARG A 86 19.31 6.54 4.04
N GLY A 87 18.39 6.70 5.00
CA GLY A 87 18.42 7.78 5.99
C GLY A 87 19.05 7.31 7.29
#